data_AF-A0A936S1Y6-F1
#
_entry.id   AF-A0A936S1Y6-F1
#
_cell.length_a   1.000
_cell.length_b   1.000
_cell.length_c   1.000
_cell.angle_alpha   90.00
_cell.angle_beta   90.00
_cell.angle_gamma   90.00
#
_symmetry.space_group_name_H-M   'P 1'
#
loop_
_entity.id
_entity.type
_entity.pdbx_description
1 polymer ?
#
loop_
_entity_poly.entity_id
_entity_poly.type
_entity_poly.pdbx_seq_one_letter_code
_entity_poly.pdbx_strand_id
1 'polypeptide(L)'
;MQLFNRLPGFTRTPPGMERTVLRGLPTALWSGTLLLCLPSLAIHAWAWQTDSAETLQQLAMIDIYAVSASILYWNVLLTAAIAAFIVMVMKGPAYVADAYPLDDNDAPPCKR
;
A
#
# COMPACT_ATOMS: atom_id res chain seq x y z
N MET A 1 13.51 2.05 27.53
CA MET A 1 13.72 2.75 26.25
C MET A 1 12.38 3.23 25.74
N GLN A 2 12.22 4.53 25.48
CA GLN A 2 10.98 5.07 24.90
C GLN A 2 11.17 5.25 23.40
N LEU A 3 10.77 4.24 22.61
CA LEU A 3 10.92 4.19 21.15
C LEU A 3 10.12 5.27 20.38
N PHE A 4 9.26 6.05 21.05
CA PHE A 4 8.33 7.00 20.42
C PHE A 4 8.28 8.35 21.14
N ASN A 5 9.42 8.86 21.60
CA ASN A 5 9.46 10.17 22.22
C ASN A 5 9.21 11.27 21.17
N ARG A 6 8.29 12.19 21.44
CA ARG A 6 7.90 13.26 20.50
C ARG A 6 8.56 14.56 20.90
N LEU A 7 8.99 15.36 19.92
CA LEU A 7 9.50 16.70 20.21
C LEU A 7 8.39 17.57 20.84
N PRO A 8 8.64 18.18 22.02
CA PRO A 8 7.72 19.16 22.59
C PRO A 8 7.65 20.40 21.70
N GLY A 9 6.46 20.98 21.52
CA GLY A 9 6.26 22.20 20.73
C GLY A 9 6.07 22.00 19.21
N PHE A 10 6.02 20.76 18.71
CA PHE A 10 5.79 20.50 17.28
C PHE A 10 4.36 20.87 16.83
N THR A 11 4.25 21.66 15.76
CA THR A 11 2.97 22.04 15.14
C THR A 11 2.43 20.89 14.30
N ARG A 12 1.20 20.45 14.58
CA ARG A 12 0.57 19.35 13.81
C ARG A 12 0.07 19.88 12.47
N THR A 13 0.46 19.20 11.40
CA THR A 13 -0.11 19.45 10.07
C THR A 13 -1.51 18.82 9.96
N PRO A 14 -2.46 19.48 9.29
CA PRO A 14 -3.80 18.95 9.11
C PRO A 14 -3.78 17.70 8.21
N PRO A 15 -4.66 16.71 8.46
CA PRO A 15 -4.73 15.50 7.65
C PRO A 15 -5.20 15.80 6.23
N GLY A 16 -4.45 15.33 5.23
CA GLY A 16 -4.79 15.45 3.82
C GLY A 16 -5.41 14.18 3.22
N MET A 17 -5.35 14.08 1.89
CA MET A 17 -5.91 12.96 1.11
C MET A 17 -5.28 11.60 1.44
N GLU A 18 -4.07 11.58 1.99
CA GLU A 18 -3.37 10.36 2.40
C GLU A 18 -4.20 9.47 3.33
N ARG A 19 -4.93 10.09 4.28
CA ARG A 19 -5.78 9.35 5.23
C ARG A 19 -7.03 8.77 4.57
N THR A 20 -7.58 9.47 3.60
CA THR A 20 -8.74 8.99 2.84
C THR A 20 -8.35 7.78 2.01
N VAL A 21 -7.20 7.83 1.33
CA VAL A 21 -6.66 6.70 0.53
C VAL A 21 -6.37 5.49 1.42
N LEU A 22 -5.66 5.68 2.55
CA LEU A 22 -5.33 4.59 3.47
C LEU A 22 -6.57 3.93 4.10
N ARG A 23 -7.64 4.69 4.35
CA ARG A 23 -8.90 4.14 4.87
C ARG A 23 -9.73 3.44 3.80
N GLY A 24 -9.70 3.92 2.56
CA GLY A 24 -10.43 3.34 1.43
C GLY A 24 -9.76 2.10 0.83
N LEU A 25 -8.46 1.91 1.07
CA LEU A 25 -7.66 0.78 0.58
C LEU A 25 -8.23 -0.61 0.90
N PRO A 26 -8.59 -0.95 2.16
CA PRO A 26 -9.16 -2.28 2.45
C PRO A 26 -10.46 -2.51 1.69
N THR A 27 -11.36 -1.52 1.63
CA THR A 27 -12.61 -1.63 0.88
C THR A 27 -12.37 -1.75 -0.63
N ALA A 28 -11.41 -1.01 -1.18
CA ALA A 28 -11.05 -1.08 -2.59
C ALA A 28 -10.45 -2.45 -2.95
N LEU A 29 -9.52 -2.97 -2.13
CA LEU A 29 -8.97 -4.31 -2.29
C LEU A 29 -10.08 -5.35 -2.45
N TRP A 30 -11.02 -5.40 -1.51
CA TRP A 30 -12.10 -6.37 -1.55
C TRP A 30 -13.05 -6.14 -2.73
N SER A 31 -13.52 -4.91 -2.95
CA SER A 31 -14.51 -4.63 -4.00
C SER A 31 -13.95 -4.84 -5.41
N GLY A 32 -12.72 -4.38 -5.66
CA GLY A 32 -12.07 -4.54 -6.97
C GLY A 32 -11.70 -5.99 -7.25
N THR A 33 -11.18 -6.72 -6.26
CA THR A 33 -10.88 -8.16 -6.44
C THR A 33 -12.15 -8.96 -6.69
N LEU A 34 -13.23 -8.68 -5.95
CA LEU A 34 -14.52 -9.33 -6.16
C LEU A 34 -15.06 -9.06 -7.56
N LEU A 35 -14.96 -7.81 -8.03
CA LEU A 35 -15.39 -7.40 -9.37
C LEU A 35 -14.58 -8.10 -10.47
N LEU A 36 -13.27 -8.24 -10.29
CA LEU A 36 -12.36 -8.89 -11.24
C LEU A 36 -12.53 -10.42 -11.30
N CYS A 37 -12.85 -11.06 -10.17
CA CYS A 37 -13.11 -12.50 -10.11
C CYS A 37 -14.53 -12.89 -10.55
N LEU A 38 -15.49 -11.98 -10.48
CA LEU A 38 -16.90 -12.21 -10.83
C LEU A 38 -17.11 -12.88 -12.20
N PRO A 39 -16.50 -12.42 -13.31
CA PRO A 39 -16.70 -13.05 -14.62
C PRO A 39 -16.18 -14.49 -14.67
N SER A 40 -15.03 -14.78 -14.05
CA SER A 40 -14.49 -16.16 -13.97
C SER A 40 -15.43 -17.06 -13.15
N LEU A 41 -15.93 -16.59 -12.00
CA LEU A 41 -16.88 -17.34 -11.18
C LEU A 41 -18.21 -17.60 -11.88
N ALA A 42 -18.75 -16.59 -12.58
CA ALA A 42 -19.99 -16.72 -13.32
C ALA A 42 -19.87 -17.79 -14.41
N ILE A 43 -18.76 -17.79 -15.15
CA ILE A 43 -18.56 -18.73 -16.24
C ILE A 43 -18.33 -20.15 -15.69
N HIS A 44 -17.61 -20.32 -14.58
CA HIS A 44 -17.51 -21.60 -13.90
C HIS A 44 -18.86 -22.14 -13.42
N ALA A 45 -19.75 -21.27 -12.92
CA ALA A 45 -21.10 -21.68 -12.51
C ALA A 45 -21.95 -22.17 -13.70
N TRP A 46 -21.79 -21.55 -14.88
CA TRP A 46 -22.48 -21.95 -16.11
C TRP A 46 -21.86 -23.19 -16.78
N ALA A 47 -20.54 -23.34 -16.72
CA ALA A 47 -19.82 -24.44 -17.35
C ALA A 47 -20.18 -25.81 -16.75
N TRP A 48 -20.70 -25.87 -15.52
CA TRP A 48 -21.23 -27.12 -14.95
C TRP A 48 -22.37 -27.73 -15.78
N GLN A 49 -23.03 -26.94 -16.63
CA GLN A 49 -24.14 -27.39 -17.47
C GLN A 49 -23.70 -27.94 -18.84
N THR A 50 -22.48 -27.63 -19.30
CA THR A 50 -22.01 -27.96 -20.66
C THR A 50 -20.56 -28.43 -20.66
N ASP A 51 -20.33 -29.70 -20.95
CA ASP A 51 -19.00 -30.31 -20.97
C ASP A 51 -18.53 -30.52 -22.42
N SER A 52 -17.92 -29.48 -23.02
CA SER A 52 -17.39 -29.55 -24.39
C SER A 52 -15.95 -29.03 -24.43
N ALA A 53 -15.10 -29.62 -25.28
CA ALA A 53 -13.67 -29.27 -25.35
C ALA A 53 -13.42 -27.78 -25.65
N GLU A 54 -14.28 -27.15 -26.44
CA GLU A 54 -14.19 -25.72 -26.76
C GLU A 54 -14.45 -24.82 -25.54
N THR A 55 -15.36 -25.22 -24.64
CA THR A 55 -15.65 -24.46 -23.42
C THR A 55 -14.48 -24.47 -22.43
N LEU A 56 -13.74 -25.58 -22.34
CA LEU A 56 -12.56 -25.68 -21.48
C LEU A 56 -11.43 -24.73 -21.90
N GLN A 57 -11.20 -24.59 -23.21
CA GLN A 57 -10.20 -23.65 -23.73
C GLN A 57 -10.59 -22.19 -23.46
N GLN A 58 -11.87 -21.86 -23.61
CA GLN A 58 -12.39 -20.53 -23.32
C GLN A 58 -12.31 -20.19 -21.83
N LEU A 59 -12.65 -21.13 -20.94
CA LEU A 59 -12.50 -20.98 -19.49
C LEU A 59 -11.06 -20.62 -19.11
N ALA A 60 -10.10 -21.43 -19.57
CA ALA A 60 -8.68 -21.25 -19.24
C ALA A 60 -8.17 -19.87 -19.67
N MET A 61 -8.57 -19.40 -20.86
CA MET A 61 -8.22 -18.06 -21.35
C MET A 61 -8.76 -16.96 -20.43
N ILE A 62 -10.03 -17.08 -20.03
CA ILE A 62 -10.69 -16.08 -19.17
C ILE A 62 -10.05 -16.07 -17.78
N ASP A 63 -9.71 -17.22 -17.23
CA ASP A 63 -9.02 -17.32 -15.94
C ASP A 63 -7.65 -16.66 -15.98
N ILE A 64 -6.88 -16.85 -17.05
CA ILE A 64 -5.58 -16.17 -17.24
C ILE A 64 -5.77 -14.65 -17.23
N TYR A 65 -6.78 -14.13 -17.94
CA TYR A 65 -7.06 -12.69 -17.95
C TYR A 65 -7.55 -12.18 -16.58
N ALA A 66 -8.42 -12.92 -15.90
CA ALA A 66 -8.92 -12.54 -14.58
C ALA A 66 -7.79 -12.49 -13.53
N VAL A 67 -6.91 -13.50 -13.52
CA VAL A 67 -5.77 -13.57 -12.61
C VAL A 67 -4.75 -12.47 -12.92
N SER A 68 -4.39 -12.28 -14.19
CA SER A 68 -3.44 -11.24 -14.58
C SER A 68 -3.95 -9.83 -14.24
N ALA A 69 -5.22 -9.53 -14.49
CA ALA A 69 -5.83 -8.25 -14.13
C ALA A 69 -5.92 -8.06 -12.60
N SER A 70 -6.19 -9.12 -11.84
CA SER A 70 -6.20 -9.09 -10.37
C SER A 70 -4.82 -8.79 -9.79
N ILE A 71 -3.77 -9.44 -10.31
CA ILE A 71 -2.39 -9.17 -9.89
C ILE A 71 -2.00 -7.72 -10.20
N LEU A 72 -2.34 -7.22 -11.40
CA LEU A 72 -2.10 -5.81 -11.76
C LEU A 72 -2.82 -4.87 -10.79
N TYR A 73 -4.09 -5.14 -10.49
CA TYR A 73 -4.90 -4.34 -9.59
C TYR A 73 -4.29 -4.25 -8.18
N TRP A 74 -3.85 -5.37 -7.62
CA TRP A 74 -3.20 -5.39 -6.31
C TRP A 74 -1.88 -4.62 -6.30
N ASN A 75 -1.09 -4.70 -7.37
CA ASN A 75 0.15 -3.93 -7.49
C ASN A 75 -0.10 -2.41 -7.52
N VAL A 76 -1.13 -1.97 -8.25
CA VAL A 76 -1.53 -0.56 -8.29
C VAL A 76 -1.97 -0.08 -6.90
N LEU A 77 -2.81 -0.86 -6.21
CA LEU A 77 -3.24 -0.54 -4.86
C LEU A 77 -2.09 -0.51 -3.85
N LEU A 78 -1.18 -1.48 -3.92
CA LEU A 78 0.01 -1.53 -3.08
C LEU A 78 0.89 -0.30 -3.31
N THR A 79 1.09 0.10 -4.57
CA THR A 79 1.87 1.29 -4.91
C THR A 79 1.22 2.56 -4.34
N ALA A 80 -0.11 2.70 -4.49
CA ALA A 80 -0.85 3.82 -3.92
C ALA A 80 -0.82 3.83 -2.38
N ALA A 81 -0.87 2.65 -1.75
CA ALA A 81 -0.74 2.48 -0.31
C ALA A 81 0.61 2.97 0.21
N ILE A 82 1.69 2.55 -0.44
CA ILE A 82 3.05 2.98 -0.10
C ILE A 82 3.19 4.49 -0.25
N ALA A 83 2.72 5.06 -1.36
CA ALA A 83 2.76 6.50 -1.58
C ALA A 83 2.02 7.30 -0.48
N ALA A 84 0.78 6.89 -0.16
CA ALA A 84 0.00 7.53 0.90
C ALA A 84 0.64 7.33 2.30
N PHE A 85 1.22 6.17 2.56
CA PHE A 85 1.95 5.88 3.80
C PHE A 85 3.18 6.77 3.95
N ILE A 86 3.98 6.92 2.88
CA ILE A 86 5.15 7.81 2.89
C ILE A 86 4.73 9.25 3.21
N VAL A 87 3.69 9.78 2.55
CA VAL A 87 3.17 11.13 2.83
C VAL A 87 2.69 11.28 4.28
N MET A 88 2.03 10.25 4.81
CA MET A 88 1.60 10.21 6.21
C MET A 88 2.80 10.25 7.17
N VAL A 89 3.87 9.50 6.88
CA VAL A 89 5.11 9.49 7.68
C VAL A 89 5.82 10.84 7.60
N MET A 90 5.94 11.42 6.40
CA MET A 90 6.56 12.74 6.19
C MET A 90 5.86 13.86 6.96
N LYS A 91 4.52 13.79 7.07
CA LYS A 91 3.71 14.73 7.87
C LYS A 91 3.58 14.35 9.35
N GLY A 92 4.04 13.15 9.72
CA GLY A 92 3.86 12.55 11.04
C GLY A 92 4.50 13.36 12.17
N PRO A 93 4.23 13.00 13.44
CA PRO A 93 4.84 13.68 14.58
C PRO A 93 6.37 13.55 14.51
N ALA A 94 7.08 14.65 14.80
CA ALA A 94 8.53 14.62 14.92
C ALA A 94 8.95 13.72 16.09
N TYR A 95 9.37 12.49 15.77
CA TYR A 95 9.99 11.58 16.72
C TYR A 95 11.43 12.03 16.93
N VAL A 96 11.82 12.18 18.20
CA VAL A 96 13.19 12.52 18.58
C VAL A 96 14.05 11.31 18.23
N ALA A 97 15.05 11.51 17.37
CA ALA A 97 16.10 10.52 17.20
C ALA A 97 16.97 10.47 18.47
N ASP A 98 17.46 9.29 18.84
CA ASP A 98 18.42 9.17 19.94
C ASP A 98 19.62 10.08 19.64
N ALA A 99 19.94 10.97 20.59
CA ALA A 99 21.05 11.88 20.42
C ALA A 99 22.35 11.08 20.36
N TYR A 100 23.07 11.18 19.23
CA TYR A 100 24.44 10.70 19.16
C TYR A 100 25.32 11.69 19.92
N PRO A 101 26.21 11.25 20.83
CA PRO A 101 27.15 12.14 21.48
C PRO A 101 28.06 12.75 20.40
N LEU A 102 27.88 14.05 20.15
CA LEU A 102 28.75 14.82 19.27
C LEU A 102 29.90 15.34 20.13
N ASP A 103 31.13 14.92 19.80
CA ASP A 103 32.34 15.47 20.41
C ASP A 103 32.65 16.81 19.74
N ASP A 104 31.90 17.85 20.12
CA ASP A 104 32.09 19.20 19.63
C ASP A 104 33.25 19.86 20.41
N ASN A 105 34.26 20.32 19.68
CA ASN A 105 35.26 21.22 20.26
C ASN A 105 34.75 22.65 20.12
N ASP A 106 34.53 23.33 21.24
CA ASP A 106 34.08 24.74 21.27
C ASP A 106 35.04 25.71 20.56
N ALA A 107 36.28 25.29 20.28
CA ALA A 107 37.28 26.07 19.56
C ALA A 107 37.93 25.27 18.44
N PRO A 108 38.19 25.89 17.26
CA PRO A 108 38.97 25.24 16.22
C PRO A 108 40.37 24.92 16.72
N PRO A 109 40.98 23.79 16.31
CA PRO A 109 42.35 23.47 16.70
C PRO A 109 43.28 24.58 16.20
N CYS A 110 44.14 25.09 17.09
CA CYS A 110 45.15 26.05 16.65
C CYS A 110 46.03 25.38 15.59
N LYS A 111 46.16 26.02 14.42
CA LYS A 111 47.06 25.52 13.38
C LYS A 111 48.49 25.65 13.91
N ARG A 112 49.14 24.52 14.12
CA ARG A 112 50.56 24.44 14.51
C ARG A 112 51.45 24.48 13.28
#